data_AF-A0A3M2ETT0-F1
#
_entry.id   AF-A0A3M2ETT0-F1
#
_cell.length_a   1.000
_cell.length_b   1.000
_cell.length_c   1.000
_cell.angle_alpha   90.00
_cell.angle_beta   90.00
_cell.angle_gamma   90.00
#
_symmetry.space_group_name_H-M   'P 1'
#
loop_
_entity.id
_entity.type
_entity.pdbx_description
1 polymer ?
#
loop_
_entity_poly.entity_id
_entity_poly.type
_entity_poly.pdbx_seq_one_letter_code
_entity_poly.pdbx_strand_id
1 'polypeptide(L)' 'MRRQLRDCRRICEAEGLPVLGIKYRGSGHIAMHTPRGVIFCSATPGDQRWRRQVAAIARRLARG' A
#
# COMPACT_ATOMS: atom_id res chain seq x y z
N MET A 1 10.79 -6.58 5.76
CA MET A 1 9.33 -6.36 5.94
C MET A 1 8.96 -5.04 6.59
N ARG A 2 9.49 -4.67 7.76
CA ARG A 2 9.14 -3.38 8.40
C ARG A 2 9.40 -2.16 7.49
N ARG A 3 10.37 -2.25 6.58
CA ARG A 3 10.63 -1.23 5.55
C ARG A 3 9.48 -1.15 4.54
N GLN A 4 9.06 -2.27 3.97
CA GLN A 4 7.95 -2.32 3.01
C GLN A 4 6.63 -1.79 3.58
N LEU A 5 6.33 -2.09 4.85
CA LEU A 5 5.14 -1.55 5.54
C LEU A 5 5.20 -0.02 5.64
N ARG A 6 6.36 0.54 6.01
CA ARG A 6 6.58 1.98 6.07
C ARG A 6 6.49 2.63 4.69
N ASP A 7 7.10 2.02 3.69
CA ASP A 7 7.05 2.49 2.30
C ASP A 7 5.62 2.49 1.77
N CYS A 8 4.86 1.41 2.01
CA CYS A 8 3.44 1.29 1.67
C CYS A 8 2.61 2.44 2.27
N ARG A 9 2.78 2.68 3.57
CA ARG A 9 2.12 3.80 4.26
C ARG A 9 2.46 5.14 3.62
N ARG A 10 3.76 5.40 3.41
CA ARG A 10 4.26 6.65 2.84
C ARG A 10 3.72 6.91 1.44
N ILE A 11 3.61 5.88 0.61
CA ILE A 11 3.07 6.00 -0.74
C ILE A 11 1.59 6.38 -0.70
N CYS A 12 0.79 5.71 0.12
CA CYS A 12 -0.63 6.05 0.25
C CYS A 12 -0.84 7.46 0.79
N GLU A 13 -0.11 7.86 1.83
CA GLU A 13 -0.17 9.21 2.40
C GLU A 13 0.27 10.28 1.38
N ALA A 14 1.28 10.01 0.55
CA ALA A 14 1.72 10.92 -0.51
C ALA A 14 0.67 11.15 -1.61
N GLU A 15 -0.21 10.17 -1.83
CA GLU A 15 -1.33 10.29 -2.78
C GLU A 15 -2.61 10.85 -2.11
N GLY A 16 -2.53 11.31 -0.86
CA GLY A 16 -3.66 11.88 -0.13
C GLY A 16 -4.63 10.85 0.44
N LEU A 17 -4.22 9.59 0.53
CA LEU A 17 -5.05 8.50 1.06
C LEU A 17 -4.54 8.06 2.45
N PRO A 18 -5.20 8.47 3.54
CA PRO A 18 -4.77 8.08 4.89
C PRO A 18 -4.93 6.57 5.09
N VAL A 19 -3.94 5.95 5.74
CA VAL A 19 -3.93 4.52 6.04
C VAL A 19 -4.36 4.31 7.49
N LEU A 20 -5.49 3.64 7.68
CA LEU A 20 -6.07 3.31 8.99
C LEU A 20 -5.36 2.13 9.64
N GLY A 21 -4.86 1.19 8.84
CA GLY A 21 -4.17 0.02 9.36
C GLY A 21 -3.51 -0.78 8.26
N ILE A 22 -2.44 -1.51 8.62
CA ILE A 22 -1.72 -2.37 7.68
C ILE A 22 -1.65 -3.77 8.28
N LYS A 23 -2.12 -4.77 7.51
CA LYS A 23 -2.06 -6.17 7.87
C LYS A 23 -1.12 -6.91 6.95
N TYR A 24 -0.19 -7.65 7.54
CA TYR A 24 0.64 -8.60 6.80
C TYR A 24 -0.13 -9.91 6.60
N ARG A 25 -0.16 -10.43 5.38
CA ARG A 25 -0.97 -11.59 4.98
C ARG A 25 -0.16 -12.86 4.70
N GLY A 26 1.16 -12.86 4.93
CA GLY A 26 2.04 -13.96 4.54
C GLY A 26 2.60 -13.80 3.12
N SER A 27 3.67 -14.55 2.79
CA SER A 27 4.29 -14.63 1.45
C SER A 27 4.62 -13.30 0.75
N GLY A 28 4.85 -12.24 1.53
CA GLY A 28 5.16 -10.91 0.99
C GLY A 28 3.93 -10.07 0.67
N HIS A 29 2.71 -10.55 0.96
CA HIS A 29 1.48 -9.80 0.75
C HIS A 29 1.17 -8.85 1.91
N ILE A 30 0.79 -7.63 1.57
CA ILE A 30 0.42 -6.56 2.49
C ILE A 30 -0.98 -6.08 2.10
N ALA A 31 -1.84 -5.91 3.10
CA ALA A 31 -3.15 -5.28 2.97
C ALA A 31 -3.15 -3.96 3.74
N MET A 32 -3.46 -2.86 3.06
CA MET A 32 -3.62 -1.53 3.66
C MET A 32 -5.09 -1.17 3.69
N HIS A 33 -5.61 -0.89 4.88
CA HIS A 33 -6.96 -0.41 5.10
C HIS A 33 -6.96 1.11 5.06
N THR A 34 -7.84 1.68 4.25
CA THR A 34 -8.04 3.13 4.09
C THR A 34 -9.53 3.46 4.25
N PRO A 35 -9.91 4.73 4.48
CA PRO A 35 -11.32 5.10 4.57
C PRO A 35 -12.12 4.81 3.30
N ARG A 36 -11.43 4.71 2.14
CA ARG A 36 -12.05 4.51 0.83
C ARG A 36 -11.95 3.08 0.31
N GLY A 37 -11.33 2.17 1.05
CA GLY A 37 -11.25 0.76 0.67
C GLY A 37 -10.00 0.05 1.20
N VAL A 38 -9.68 -1.09 0.58
CA VAL A 38 -8.51 -1.89 0.95
C VAL A 38 -7.59 -2.04 -0.27
N ILE A 39 -6.31 -1.76 -0.08
CA ILE A 39 -5.27 -1.95 -1.09
C ILE A 39 -4.49 -3.21 -0.75
N PHE A 40 -4.42 -4.14 -1.70
CA PHE A 40 -3.60 -5.34 -1.61
C PHE A 40 -2.36 -5.19 -2.49
N CYS A 41 -1.18 -5.51 -1.96
CA CYS A 41 0.04 -5.56 -2.76
C CYS A 41 0.94 -6.73 -2.36
N SER A 42 1.67 -7.27 -3.34
CA SER A 42 2.76 -8.22 -3.13
C SER A 42 4.09 -7.45 -3.03
N ALA A 43 4.53 -7.18 -1.81
CA ALA A 43 5.79 -6.49 -1.53
C ALA A 43 6.96 -7.48 -1.40
N THR A 44 7.16 -8.29 -2.44
CA THR A 44 8.25 -9.27 -2.53
C THR A 44 9.61 -8.55 -2.46
N PRO A 45 10.55 -9.00 -1.60
CA PRO A 45 11.90 -8.47 -1.58
C PRO A 45 12.57 -8.58 -2.96
N GLY A 46 13.17 -7.50 -3.46
CA GLY A 46 13.83 -7.46 -4.77
C GLY A 46 12.92 -6.92 -5.90
N ASP A 47 11.60 -7.03 -5.77
CA ASP A 47 10.66 -6.36 -6.69
C ASP A 47 10.31 -4.97 -6.13
N GLN A 48 10.36 -3.95 -6.97
CA GLN A 48 9.93 -2.58 -6.64
C GLN A 48 8.68 -2.13 -7.42
N ARG A 49 8.17 -2.95 -8.35
CA ARG A 49 6.98 -2.62 -9.16
C ARG A 49 5.75 -2.40 -8.31
N TRP A 50 5.65 -3.09 -7.17
CA TRP A 50 4.56 -2.92 -6.20
C TRP A 50 4.41 -1.47 -5.72
N ARG A 51 5.50 -0.68 -5.66
CA ARG A 51 5.44 0.73 -5.24
C ARG A 51 4.59 1.56 -6.19
N ARG A 52 4.78 1.38 -7.50
CA ARG A 52 4.02 2.07 -8.55
C ARG A 52 2.57 1.60 -8.58
N GLN A 53 2.33 0.30 -8.39
CA GLN A 53 0.97 -0.23 -8.30
C GLN A 53 0.21 0.34 -7.10
N VAL A 54 0.82 0.35 -5.91
CA VAL A 54 0.22 0.94 -4.71
C VAL A 54 -0.09 2.41 -4.93
N ALA A 55 0.83 3.19 -5.50
CA ALA A 55 0.61 4.60 -5.81
C ALA A 55 -0.58 4.80 -6.77
N ALA A 56 -0.65 4.01 -7.84
CA ALA A 56 -1.74 4.10 -8.82
C ALA A 56 -3.10 3.76 -8.20
N ILE A 57 -3.18 2.71 -7.38
CA ILE A 57 -4.41 2.31 -6.69
C ILE A 57 -4.79 3.37 -5.64
N ALA A 58 -3.83 3.83 -4.83
CA ALA A 58 -4.06 4.86 -3.82
C ALA A 58 -4.58 6.15 -4.46
N ARG A 59 -3.98 6.59 -5.57
CA ARG A 59 -4.44 7.75 -6.34
C ARG A 59 -5.84 7.58 -6.88
N ARG A 60 -6.17 6.39 -7.41
CA ARG A 60 -7.51 6.08 -7.91
C ARG A 60 -8.54 6.17 -6.78
N LEU A 61 -8.22 5.60 -5.61
CA LEU A 61 -9.08 5.67 -4.44
C LEU A 61 -9.18 7.07 -3.85
N ALA A 62 -8.12 7.88 -3.88
CA ALA A 62 -8.13 9.26 -3.37
C ALA A 62 -8.94 10.22 -4.28
N ARG A 63 -9.10 9.88 -5.56
CA ARG A 63 -9.84 10.71 -6.54
C ARG A 63 -11.26 10.26 -6.80
N GLY A 64 -11.57 8.97 -6.57
CA GLY A 64 -12.94 8.44 -6.59
C GLY A 64 -13.63 8.68 -5.26
#